data_AF-A0A0F4QSP1-F1
#
_entry.id   AF-A0A0F4QSP1-F1
#
_cell.length_a   1.000
_cell.length_b   1.000
_cell.length_c   1.000
_cell.angle_alpha   90.00
_cell.angle_beta   90.00
_cell.angle_gamma   90.00
#
_symmetry.space_group_name_H-M   'P 1'
#
loop_
_entity.id
_entity.type
_entity.pdbx_description
1 polymer ?
#
loop_
_entity_poly.entity_id
_entity_poly.type
_entity_poly.pdbx_seq_one_letter_code
_entity_poly.pdbx_strand_id
1 'polypeptide(L)'
;MNKMIKSALAITTLAMLSTTAQAAPQEWQGYYKGQCEVISPVRGTLYQFPMSLEIGAAVDNKADWIIVYGEGERKSVRNYSLLTLNENLGHYAVDENNGVVIDQYLLNDEFLSLFEVGSTKLQASYKLDSNGSIDVNINTFSVDPIRESKVGQFVVSSYQGNTQQRCKLFKW
;
A
#
# COMPACT_ATOMS: atom_id res chain seq x y z
N MET A 1 71.48 10.05 13.03
CA MET A 1 70.22 10.13 13.79
C MET A 1 69.07 10.27 12.79
N ASN A 2 68.56 9.17 12.22
CA ASN A 2 67.40 9.18 11.30
C ASN A 2 66.39 8.14 11.78
N LYS A 3 65.22 8.59 12.26
CA LYS A 3 64.08 7.73 12.61
C LYS A 3 63.30 7.43 11.33
N MET A 4 63.32 6.19 10.86
CA MET A 4 62.37 5.69 9.84
C MET A 4 61.00 5.50 10.50
N ILE A 5 60.02 6.29 10.08
CA ILE A 5 58.60 6.09 10.43
C ILE A 5 58.05 5.05 9.45
N LYS A 6 57.76 3.85 9.94
CA LYS A 6 57.00 2.83 9.19
C LYS A 6 55.52 3.19 9.29
N SER A 7 54.93 3.69 8.20
CA SER A 7 53.47 3.82 8.10
C SER A 7 52.87 2.45 7.84
N ALA A 8 52.04 1.97 8.77
CA ALA A 8 51.20 0.81 8.57
C ALA A 8 49.88 1.26 7.93
N LEU A 9 49.60 0.75 6.73
CA LEU A 9 48.35 1.02 6.01
C LEU A 9 47.26 0.10 6.59
N ALA A 10 46.33 0.65 7.36
CA ALA A 10 45.18 -0.08 7.87
C ALA A 10 44.15 -0.24 6.74
N ILE A 11 43.97 -1.47 6.26
CA ILE A 11 42.93 -1.81 5.29
C ILE A 11 41.64 -2.06 6.07
N THR A 12 40.77 -1.06 6.11
CA THR A 12 39.43 -1.18 6.70
C THR A 12 38.54 -1.90 5.69
N THR A 13 38.31 -3.20 5.90
CA THR A 13 37.31 -3.96 5.14
C THR A 13 35.92 -3.44 5.46
N LEU A 14 35.31 -2.74 4.51
CA LEU A 14 33.91 -2.33 4.57
C LEU A 14 33.04 -3.59 4.35
N ALA A 15 32.37 -4.06 5.40
CA ALA A 15 31.40 -5.13 5.27
C ALA A 15 30.24 -4.63 4.39
N MET A 16 30.06 -5.22 3.22
CA MET A 16 28.86 -4.99 2.42
C MET A 16 27.69 -5.64 3.16
N LEU A 17 26.76 -4.82 3.67
CA LEU A 17 25.46 -5.32 4.08
C LEU A 17 24.74 -5.77 2.81
N SER A 18 24.59 -7.09 2.66
CA SER A 18 23.67 -7.66 1.70
C SER A 18 22.25 -7.32 2.15
N THR A 19 21.64 -6.30 1.56
CA THR A 19 20.19 -6.11 1.64
C THR A 19 19.53 -7.27 0.89
N THR A 20 19.09 -8.26 1.64
CA THR A 20 18.15 -9.26 1.12
C THR A 20 16.89 -8.52 0.70
N ALA A 21 16.47 -8.70 -0.55
CA ALA A 21 15.22 -8.14 -1.06
C ALA A 21 14.08 -8.57 -0.13
N GLN A 22 13.45 -7.60 0.53
CA GLN A 22 12.42 -7.85 1.55
C GLN A 22 11.07 -7.64 0.88
N ALA A 23 10.22 -8.68 0.84
CA ALA A 23 8.85 -8.47 0.43
C ALA A 23 8.06 -7.72 1.52
N ALA A 24 7.45 -6.60 1.13
CA ALA A 24 7.12 -5.48 2.00
C ALA A 24 8.33 -4.93 2.79
N PRO A 25 8.50 -3.60 2.85
CA PRO A 25 9.48 -3.04 3.77
C PRO A 25 9.15 -3.45 5.22
N GLN A 26 10.17 -3.85 5.98
CA GLN A 26 10.01 -4.44 7.33
C GLN A 26 9.17 -3.57 8.27
N GLU A 27 9.21 -2.25 8.09
CA GLU A 27 8.44 -1.25 8.84
C GLU A 27 6.92 -1.43 8.74
N TRP A 28 6.41 -2.07 7.69
CA TRP A 28 4.99 -2.36 7.50
C TRP A 28 4.51 -3.56 8.30
N GLN A 29 5.41 -4.42 8.79
CA GLN A 29 5.02 -5.65 9.45
C GLN A 29 4.30 -5.38 10.77
N GLY A 30 3.20 -6.10 10.99
CA GLY A 30 2.44 -6.04 12.23
C GLY A 30 0.94 -6.17 12.02
N TYR A 31 0.24 -6.04 13.14
CA TYR A 31 -1.21 -6.05 13.19
C TYR A 31 -1.71 -4.63 13.49
N TYR A 32 -2.59 -4.13 12.65
CA TYR A 32 -3.14 -2.78 12.71
C TYR A 32 -4.66 -2.85 12.81
N LYS A 33 -5.26 -2.05 13.70
CA LYS A 33 -6.71 -2.00 13.87
C LYS A 33 -7.20 -0.57 14.02
N GLY A 34 -8.38 -0.27 13.50
CA GLY A 34 -8.96 1.06 13.62
C GLY A 34 -10.41 1.12 13.15
N GLN A 35 -10.85 2.34 12.89
CA GLN A 35 -12.19 2.63 12.39
C GLN A 35 -12.12 3.17 10.97
N CYS A 36 -13.10 2.77 10.19
CA CYS A 36 -13.34 3.27 8.85
C CYS A 36 -14.66 4.02 8.79
N GLU A 37 -14.76 4.93 7.85
CA GLU A 37 -16.02 5.51 7.41
C GLU A 37 -16.11 5.49 5.89
N VAL A 38 -17.33 5.32 5.38
CA VAL A 38 -17.64 5.45 3.95
C VAL A 38 -18.44 6.73 3.76
N ILE A 39 -17.94 7.62 2.92
CA ILE A 39 -18.49 8.94 2.64
C ILE A 39 -18.95 8.98 1.20
N SER A 40 -20.05 9.68 0.94
CA SER A 40 -20.49 10.06 -0.41
C SER A 40 -20.55 11.58 -0.56
N PRO A 41 -20.37 12.13 -1.78
CA PRO A 41 -20.42 13.58 -2.00
C PRO A 41 -21.73 14.24 -1.56
N VAL A 42 -22.87 13.55 -1.69
CA VAL A 42 -24.21 14.13 -1.44
C VAL A 42 -24.68 13.92 -0.01
N ARG A 43 -24.41 12.75 0.59
CA ARG A 43 -24.96 12.38 1.90
C ARG A 43 -23.96 12.51 3.05
N GLY A 44 -22.69 12.81 2.77
CA GLY A 44 -21.63 12.74 3.79
C GLY A 44 -21.37 11.29 4.21
N THR A 45 -21.06 11.08 5.49
CA THR A 45 -20.81 9.75 6.06
C THR A 45 -22.06 8.86 5.95
N LEU A 46 -21.95 7.78 5.19
CA LEU A 46 -23.00 6.77 5.02
C LEU A 46 -23.05 5.81 6.20
N TYR A 47 -21.90 5.26 6.58
CA TYR A 47 -21.75 4.32 7.70
C TYR A 47 -20.28 4.20 8.13
N GLN A 48 -20.08 3.62 9.32
CA GLN A 48 -18.78 3.35 9.92
C GLN A 48 -18.65 1.88 10.29
N PHE A 49 -17.42 1.36 10.30
CA PHE A 49 -17.13 -0.02 10.69
C PHE A 49 -15.68 -0.17 11.15
N PRO A 50 -15.39 -1.14 12.05
CA PRO A 50 -14.01 -1.48 12.39
C PRO A 50 -13.33 -2.21 11.22
N MET A 51 -12.03 -1.97 11.06
CA MET A 51 -11.19 -2.71 10.13
C MET A 51 -9.86 -3.07 10.80
N SER A 52 -9.28 -4.21 10.42
CA SER A 52 -7.89 -4.51 10.70
C SER A 52 -7.14 -4.92 9.43
N LEU A 53 -5.83 -4.72 9.48
CA LEU A 53 -4.86 -5.13 8.47
C LEU A 53 -3.71 -5.84 9.19
N GLU A 54 -3.44 -7.08 8.81
CA GLU A 54 -2.28 -7.83 9.24
C GLU A 54 -1.31 -7.94 8.08
N ILE A 55 -0.05 -7.59 8.35
CA ILE A 55 1.05 -7.67 7.38
C ILE A 55 2.11 -8.59 7.97
N GLY A 56 2.25 -9.76 7.36
CA GLY A 56 3.18 -10.79 7.79
C GLY A 56 4.62 -10.50 7.39
N ALA A 57 5.55 -11.29 7.91
CA ALA A 57 6.92 -11.29 7.44
C ALA A 57 6.99 -11.89 6.03
N ALA A 58 7.86 -11.34 5.19
CA ALA A 58 8.09 -11.91 3.87
C ALA A 58 8.92 -13.19 3.89
N VAL A 59 8.48 -14.14 3.07
CA VAL A 59 9.19 -15.36 2.70
C VAL A 59 9.05 -15.52 1.19
N ASP A 60 10.17 -15.68 0.48
CA ASP A 60 10.21 -15.90 -0.98
C ASP A 60 9.38 -14.88 -1.79
N ASN A 61 9.61 -13.58 -1.54
CA ASN A 61 8.91 -12.45 -2.17
C ASN A 61 7.39 -12.40 -1.92
N LYS A 62 6.90 -13.09 -0.89
CA LYS A 62 5.48 -13.14 -0.52
C LYS A 62 5.31 -12.88 0.98
N ALA A 63 4.35 -12.04 1.34
CA ALA A 63 3.95 -11.77 2.72
C ALA A 63 2.43 -11.91 2.88
N ASP A 64 1.97 -12.14 4.10
CA ASP A 64 0.54 -12.10 4.41
C ASP A 64 0.01 -10.66 4.31
N TRP A 65 -1.16 -10.50 3.69
CA TRP A 65 -1.88 -9.24 3.60
C TRP A 65 -3.34 -9.48 3.95
N ILE A 66 -3.64 -9.58 5.23
CA ILE A 66 -4.95 -10.04 5.68
C ILE A 66 -5.77 -8.85 6.12
N ILE A 67 -6.88 -8.61 5.43
CA ILE A 67 -7.82 -7.54 5.78
C ILE A 67 -9.04 -8.15 6.46
N VAL A 68 -9.48 -7.57 7.57
CA VAL A 68 -10.75 -7.91 8.20
C VAL A 68 -11.64 -6.67 8.23
N TYR A 69 -12.81 -6.78 7.61
CA TYR A 69 -13.86 -5.78 7.67
C TYR A 69 -14.92 -6.19 8.70
N GLY A 70 -15.36 -5.25 9.52
CA GLY A 70 -16.42 -5.49 10.51
C GLY A 70 -16.02 -6.42 11.65
N GLU A 71 -17.01 -6.80 12.45
CA GLU A 71 -16.85 -7.68 13.61
C GLU A 71 -18.10 -8.53 13.83
N GLY A 72 -17.98 -9.56 14.67
CA GLY A 72 -19.07 -10.50 14.95
C GLY A 72 -19.63 -11.15 13.68
N GLU A 73 -20.95 -11.12 13.53
CA GLU A 73 -21.66 -11.69 12.36
C GLU A 73 -21.41 -10.93 11.05
N ARG A 74 -20.96 -9.67 11.12
CA ARG A 74 -20.62 -8.85 9.95
C ARG A 74 -19.14 -8.94 9.56
N LYS A 75 -18.38 -9.80 10.26
CA LYS A 75 -16.96 -10.01 9.98
C LYS A 75 -16.78 -10.61 8.60
N SER A 76 -15.95 -9.96 7.80
CA SER A 76 -15.58 -10.41 6.46
C SER A 76 -14.06 -10.39 6.35
N VAL A 77 -13.47 -11.58 6.19
CA VAL A 77 -12.02 -11.76 6.07
C VAL A 77 -11.63 -11.80 4.60
N ARG A 78 -10.52 -11.14 4.28
CA ARG A 78 -9.82 -11.18 2.99
C ARG A 78 -8.42 -11.69 3.24
N ASN A 79 -8.21 -12.97 2.96
CA ASN A 79 -6.95 -13.66 3.18
C ASN A 79 -6.06 -13.50 1.93
N TYR A 80 -5.53 -12.30 1.72
CA TYR A 80 -4.73 -11.97 0.55
C TYR A 80 -3.24 -12.13 0.82
N SER A 81 -2.44 -11.99 -0.21
CA SER A 81 -0.99 -11.98 -0.10
C SER A 81 -0.39 -10.77 -0.79
N LEU A 82 0.62 -10.17 -0.16
CA LEU A 82 1.44 -9.14 -0.78
C LEU A 82 2.61 -9.81 -1.50
N LEU A 83 2.73 -9.54 -2.79
CA LEU A 83 3.80 -10.02 -3.67
C LEU A 83 4.78 -8.89 -3.95
N THR A 84 6.07 -9.19 -3.92
CA THR A 84 7.11 -8.30 -4.45
C THR A 84 7.49 -8.73 -5.84
N LEU A 85 7.16 -7.88 -6.81
CA LEU A 85 7.38 -8.14 -8.23
C LEU A 85 8.70 -7.51 -8.69
N ASN A 86 8.94 -6.25 -8.33
CA ASN A 86 10.19 -5.56 -8.60
C ASN A 86 10.41 -4.42 -7.58
N GLU A 87 11.23 -4.71 -6.56
CA GLU A 87 11.55 -3.78 -5.48
C GLU A 87 12.21 -2.48 -5.98
N ASN A 88 13.07 -2.55 -7.01
CA ASN A 88 13.75 -1.38 -7.56
C ASN A 88 12.80 -0.37 -8.24
N LEU A 89 11.62 -0.83 -8.64
CA LEU A 89 10.55 0.02 -9.20
C LEU A 89 9.47 0.34 -8.16
N GLY A 90 9.64 -0.13 -6.93
CA GLY A 90 8.59 -0.11 -5.91
C GLY A 90 7.34 -0.88 -6.37
N HIS A 91 7.48 -1.90 -7.23
CA HIS A 91 6.36 -2.61 -7.83
C HIS A 91 6.01 -3.87 -7.04
N TYR A 92 4.80 -3.89 -6.50
CA TYR A 92 4.22 -4.96 -5.70
C TYR A 92 2.84 -5.32 -6.25
N ALA A 93 2.23 -6.38 -5.73
CA ALA A 93 0.84 -6.69 -6.02
C ALA A 93 0.14 -7.32 -4.82
N VAL A 94 -1.17 -7.13 -4.71
CA VAL A 94 -2.04 -7.91 -3.82
C VAL A 94 -2.64 -9.07 -4.62
N ASP A 95 -2.27 -10.30 -4.27
CA ASP A 95 -2.92 -11.51 -4.78
C ASP A 95 -4.10 -11.84 -3.87
N GLU A 96 -5.32 -11.80 -4.42
CA GLU A 96 -6.53 -12.11 -3.67
C GLU A 96 -6.71 -13.62 -3.42
N ASN A 97 -5.82 -14.46 -3.94
CA ASN A 97 -5.84 -15.92 -3.87
C ASN A 97 -7.10 -16.53 -4.51
N ASN A 98 -7.68 -15.84 -5.49
CA ASN A 98 -8.88 -16.26 -6.23
C ASN A 98 -8.71 -16.09 -7.76
N GLY A 99 -7.49 -15.82 -8.22
CA GLY A 99 -7.17 -15.50 -9.62
C GLY A 99 -7.13 -14.01 -9.94
N VAL A 100 -7.50 -13.13 -9.00
CA VAL A 100 -7.34 -11.68 -9.12
C VAL A 100 -6.03 -11.24 -8.47
N VAL A 101 -5.24 -10.47 -9.22
CA VAL A 101 -4.01 -9.83 -8.75
C VAL A 101 -4.11 -8.34 -9.04
N ILE A 102 -3.90 -7.51 -8.02
CA ILE A 102 -4.01 -6.05 -8.09
C ILE A 102 -2.62 -5.46 -7.94
N ASP A 103 -2.09 -4.86 -9.00
CA ASP A 103 -0.82 -4.14 -8.95
C ASP A 103 -0.91 -2.91 -8.05
N GLN A 104 0.18 -2.68 -7.31
CA GLN A 104 0.37 -1.48 -6.50
C GLN A 104 1.83 -1.05 -6.50
N TYR A 105 2.03 0.25 -6.37
CA TYR A 105 3.36 0.86 -6.34
C TYR A 105 3.60 1.51 -4.99
N LEU A 106 4.75 1.20 -4.38
CA LEU A 106 5.24 1.84 -3.18
C LEU A 106 5.95 3.13 -3.57
N LEU A 107 5.35 4.27 -3.20
CA LEU A 107 5.89 5.60 -3.40
C LEU A 107 6.19 6.21 -2.03
N ASN A 108 7.47 6.22 -1.65
CA ASN A 108 7.90 6.46 -0.25
C ASN A 108 7.20 5.48 0.71
N ASP A 109 6.39 5.99 1.63
CA ASP A 109 5.66 5.22 2.64
C ASP A 109 4.19 4.99 2.26
N GLU A 110 3.83 5.07 0.97
CA GLU A 110 2.46 4.87 0.50
C GLU A 110 2.40 3.86 -0.64
N PHE A 111 1.68 2.76 -0.41
CA PHE A 111 1.23 1.88 -1.48
C PHE A 111 0.06 2.53 -2.20
N LEU A 112 0.13 2.61 -3.52
CA LEU A 112 -0.91 3.16 -4.39
C LEU A 112 -1.28 2.17 -5.49
N SER A 113 -2.58 1.94 -5.66
CA SER A 113 -3.14 1.11 -6.73
C SER A 113 -4.27 1.85 -7.45
N LEU A 114 -4.46 1.53 -8.72
CA LEU A 114 -5.58 2.00 -9.54
C LEU A 114 -6.03 0.85 -10.43
N PHE A 115 -7.28 0.42 -10.28
CA PHE A 115 -7.82 -0.73 -10.99
C PHE A 115 -9.33 -0.58 -11.22
N GLU A 116 -9.88 -1.46 -12.03
CA GLU A 116 -11.31 -1.47 -12.37
C GLU A 116 -11.91 -2.83 -12.07
N VAL A 117 -13.11 -2.83 -11.49
CA VAL A 117 -13.91 -4.02 -11.26
C VAL A 117 -15.33 -3.74 -11.74
N GLY A 118 -15.75 -4.44 -12.80
CA GLY A 118 -17.03 -4.20 -13.45
C GLY A 118 -17.14 -2.75 -13.93
N SER A 119 -18.15 -2.02 -13.45
CA SER A 119 -18.41 -0.62 -13.81
C SER A 119 -17.86 0.39 -12.80
N THR A 120 -16.92 -0.02 -11.93
CA THR A 120 -16.31 0.85 -10.92
C THR A 120 -14.81 0.91 -11.09
N LYS A 121 -14.26 2.13 -11.12
CA LYS A 121 -12.83 2.40 -11.04
C LYS A 121 -12.47 2.69 -9.58
N LEU A 122 -11.41 2.07 -9.06
CA LEU A 122 -10.98 2.20 -7.68
C LEU A 122 -9.54 2.68 -7.63
N GLN A 123 -9.29 3.71 -6.84
CA GLN A 123 -7.94 4.05 -6.37
C GLN A 123 -7.86 3.66 -4.90
N ALA A 124 -6.98 2.73 -4.55
CA ALA A 124 -6.72 2.39 -3.16
C ALA A 124 -5.31 2.83 -2.77
N SER A 125 -5.17 3.41 -1.58
CA SER A 125 -3.87 3.66 -0.97
C SER A 125 -3.82 3.24 0.49
N TYR A 126 -2.62 2.82 0.89
CA TYR A 126 -2.25 2.50 2.26
C TYR A 126 -0.99 3.31 2.53
N LYS A 127 -1.00 4.17 3.54
CA LYS A 127 0.14 5.01 3.89
C LYS A 127 0.57 4.74 5.32
N LEU A 128 1.83 4.37 5.50
CA LEU A 128 2.46 4.23 6.81
C LEU A 128 2.95 5.61 7.27
N ASP A 129 2.41 6.09 8.39
CA ASP A 129 2.84 7.34 8.98
C ASP A 129 4.03 7.14 9.93
N SER A 130 4.77 8.22 10.18
CA SER A 130 5.92 8.24 11.09
C SER A 130 5.59 7.86 12.54
N ASN A 131 4.33 7.95 12.94
CA ASN A 131 3.85 7.49 14.26
C ASN A 131 3.48 5.99 14.29
N GLY A 132 3.70 5.27 13.19
CA GLY A 132 3.40 3.84 13.05
C GLY A 132 1.92 3.52 12.79
N SER A 133 1.06 4.51 12.51
CA SER A 133 -0.32 4.27 12.06
C SER A 133 -0.38 4.10 10.54
N ILE A 134 -1.43 3.44 10.05
CA ILE A 134 -1.70 3.30 8.62
C ILE A 134 -2.98 4.06 8.28
N ASP A 135 -2.88 5.01 7.37
CA ASP A 135 -4.03 5.60 6.69
C ASP A 135 -4.42 4.75 5.49
N VAL A 136 -5.68 4.32 5.44
CA VAL A 136 -6.24 3.59 4.29
C VAL A 136 -7.26 4.47 3.60
N ASN A 137 -7.10 4.65 2.30
CA ASN A 137 -8.03 5.40 1.46
C ASN A 137 -8.47 4.55 0.27
N ILE A 138 -9.77 4.39 0.05
CA ILE A 138 -10.30 3.76 -1.15
C ILE A 138 -11.33 4.70 -1.77
N ASN A 139 -10.97 5.30 -2.91
CA ASN A 139 -11.85 6.16 -3.68
C ASN A 139 -12.44 5.36 -4.82
N THR A 140 -13.76 5.47 -5.01
CA THR A 140 -14.45 4.88 -6.14
C THR A 140 -14.90 5.95 -7.11
N PHE A 141 -14.79 5.64 -8.40
CA PHE A 141 -15.15 6.52 -9.50
C PHE A 141 -16.00 5.79 -10.53
N SER A 142 -16.71 6.56 -11.37
CA SER A 142 -17.26 6.04 -12.61
C SER A 142 -16.15 5.52 -13.51
N VAL A 143 -16.42 4.43 -14.24
CA VAL A 143 -15.51 3.94 -15.29
C VAL A 143 -15.54 4.89 -16.49
N ASP A 144 -16.74 5.27 -16.92
CA ASP A 144 -16.90 6.25 -18.01
C ASP A 144 -16.64 7.68 -17.51
N PRO A 145 -16.01 8.53 -18.35
CA PRO A 145 -15.82 9.93 -18.02
C PRO A 145 -17.15 10.69 -18.06
N ILE A 146 -17.34 11.61 -17.10
CA ILE A 146 -18.48 12.55 -17.10
C ILE A 146 -18.21 13.80 -17.93
N ARG A 147 -16.95 14.01 -18.32
CA ARG A 147 -16.53 15.12 -19.17
C ARG A 147 -15.21 14.80 -19.83
N GLU A 148 -15.10 15.12 -21.09
CA GLU A 148 -13.83 15.10 -21.81
C GLU A 148 -13.63 16.44 -22.50
N SER A 149 -12.39 16.94 -22.45
CA SER A 149 -11.97 18.16 -23.13
C SER A 149 -10.71 17.87 -23.94
N LYS A 150 -10.63 18.41 -25.16
CA LYS A 150 -9.44 18.31 -26.01
C LYS A 150 -8.77 19.68 -26.13
N VAL A 151 -7.49 19.75 -25.80
CA VAL A 151 -6.66 20.95 -25.95
C VAL A 151 -5.40 20.59 -26.73
N GLY A 152 -5.37 20.97 -28.01
CA GLY A 152 -4.31 20.54 -28.94
C GLY A 152 -4.28 19.02 -29.06
N GLN A 153 -3.15 18.41 -28.69
CA GLN A 153 -2.94 16.96 -28.69
C GLN A 153 -3.39 16.27 -27.39
N PHE A 154 -3.69 17.03 -26.34
CA PHE A 154 -4.03 16.47 -25.04
C PHE A 154 -5.54 16.24 -24.92
N VAL A 155 -5.91 15.09 -24.35
CA VAL A 155 -7.27 14.77 -23.92
C VAL A 155 -7.29 14.74 -22.40
N VAL A 156 -8.24 15.46 -21.81
CA VAL A 156 -8.47 15.49 -20.36
C VAL A 156 -9.82 14.86 -20.09
N SER A 157 -9.81 13.68 -19.47
CA SER A 157 -11.01 12.95 -19.07
C SER A 157 -11.25 13.12 -17.57
N SER A 158 -12.47 13.51 -17.20
CA SER A 158 -12.90 13.70 -15.81
C SER A 158 -13.87 12.61 -15.42
N TYR A 159 -13.67 12.02 -14.25
CA TYR A 159 -14.48 10.91 -13.74
C TYR A 159 -15.27 11.36 -12.51
N GLN A 160 -16.48 10.82 -12.34
CA GLN A 160 -17.30 11.12 -11.19
C GLN A 160 -16.79 10.36 -9.97
N GLY A 161 -16.50 11.06 -8.87
CA GLY A 161 -16.28 10.42 -7.57
C GLY A 161 -17.59 9.94 -6.97
N ASN A 162 -17.63 8.69 -6.51
CA ASN A 162 -18.84 8.05 -5.99
C ASN A 162 -18.79 7.92 -4.46
N THR A 163 -17.75 7.28 -3.94
CA THR A 163 -17.53 7.13 -2.50
C THR A 163 -16.05 7.23 -2.15
N GLN A 164 -15.79 7.60 -0.90
CA GLN A 164 -14.49 7.48 -0.27
C GLN A 164 -14.64 6.64 0.99
N GLN A 165 -13.89 5.54 1.08
CA GLN A 165 -13.60 4.88 2.34
C GLN A 165 -12.33 5.49 2.92
N ARG A 166 -12.38 5.93 4.17
CA ARG A 166 -11.21 6.40 4.92
C ARG A 166 -11.10 5.63 6.23
N CYS A 167 -9.92 5.11 6.51
CA CYS A 167 -9.61 4.45 7.77
C CYS A 167 -8.32 5.01 8.35
N LYS A 168 -8.25 5.05 9.68
CA LYS A 168 -6.98 5.21 10.39
C LYS A 168 -6.77 4.00 11.30
N LEU A 169 -5.71 3.24 11.03
CA LEU A 169 -5.38 1.99 11.72
C LEU A 169 -4.16 2.21 12.61
N PHE A 170 -4.23 1.77 13.86
CA PHE A 170 -3.13 1.86 14.80
C PHE A 170 -2.51 0.49 15.02
N LYS A 171 -1.19 0.45 15.14
CA LYS A 171 -0.46 -0.76 15.52
C LYS A 171 -0.95 -1.22 16.90
N TRP A 172 -1.25 -2.51 17.03
CA TRP A 172 -1.83 -3.13 18.23
C TRP A 172 -0.87 -4.10 18.89
#